data_AF-A0A974APY7-F1
#
_entry.id   AF-A0A974APY7-F1
#
_cell.length_a   1.000
_cell.length_b   1.000
_cell.length_c   1.000
_cell.angle_alpha   90.00
_cell.angle_beta   90.00
_cell.angle_gamma   90.00
#
_symmetry.space_group_name_H-M   'P 1'
#
loop_
_entity.id
_entity.type
_entity.pdbx_description
1 polymer ?
#
loop_
_entity_poly.entity_id
_entity_poly.type
_entity_poly.pdbx_seq_one_letter_code
_entity_poly.pdbx_strand_id
1 'polypeptide(L)'
;MPTPSEQAAATAAAQTLVKLCAGVFPVWARHLASSRAQSETAVSEMMQAFAALSPHLHSAQQQSQQITAALSPADGTVTGLAQACEQALAPLRADAALPSGGAAAIDAALTLVRNAVCAVEQINRPFSQETDAVAAQVERMYIGFQYQDRISQMIALLETDMARLQDAVDGRVADTPELQAWLARLEEQYAMAEQRHNHAGGAGAGAGTDADNETTFF
;
A
#
# COMPACT_ATOMS: atom_id res chain seq x y z
N MET A 1 11.24 14.34 62.49
CA MET A 1 12.48 14.05 61.72
C MET A 1 12.32 12.66 61.15
N PRO A 2 12.39 12.48 59.83
CA PRO A 2 12.32 11.13 59.24
C PRO A 2 13.44 10.26 59.80
N THR A 3 13.17 8.98 59.99
CA THR A 3 14.16 8.02 60.49
C THR A 3 15.23 7.75 59.43
N PRO A 4 16.45 7.31 59.82
CA PRO A 4 17.50 6.92 58.86
C PRO A 4 17.01 5.86 57.85
N SER A 5 16.08 4.99 58.27
CA SER A 5 15.45 3.97 57.42
C SER A 5 14.53 4.58 56.35
N GLU A 6 13.76 5.62 56.69
CA GLU A 6 12.89 6.33 55.74
C GLU A 6 13.70 7.12 54.71
N GLN A 7 14.82 7.73 55.12
CA GLN A 7 15.72 8.44 54.21
C GLN A 7 16.44 7.50 53.23
N ALA A 8 16.87 6.32 53.70
CA ALA A 8 17.47 5.29 52.85
C ALA A 8 16.47 4.75 51.82
N ALA A 9 15.23 4.49 52.23
CA ALA A 9 14.16 4.05 51.34
C ALA A 9 13.81 5.09 50.27
N ALA A 10 13.67 6.37 50.65
CA ALA A 10 13.41 7.46 49.71
C ALA A 10 14.56 7.63 48.69
N THR A 11 15.81 7.47 49.12
CA THR A 11 16.98 7.53 48.23
C THR A 11 17.00 6.37 47.24
N ALA A 12 16.67 5.15 47.69
CA ALA A 12 16.58 3.99 46.83
C ALA A 12 15.46 4.13 45.78
N ALA A 13 14.28 4.61 46.18
CA ALA A 13 13.17 4.88 45.26
C ALA A 13 13.53 5.90 44.19
N ALA A 14 14.19 7.01 44.58
CA ALA A 14 14.67 8.02 43.63
C ALA A 14 15.70 7.44 42.63
N GLN A 15 16.61 6.59 43.09
CA GLN A 15 17.57 5.91 42.21
C GLN A 15 16.88 4.94 41.24
N THR A 16 15.84 4.24 41.67
CA THR A 16 15.03 3.37 40.80
C THR A 16 14.33 4.18 39.72
N LEU A 17 13.71 5.32 40.06
CA LEU A 17 13.08 6.22 39.08
C LEU A 17 14.10 6.77 38.08
N VAL A 18 15.30 7.16 38.52
CA VAL A 18 16.36 7.63 37.63
C VAL A 18 16.77 6.53 36.64
N LYS A 19 16.97 5.30 37.13
CA LYS A 19 17.30 4.14 36.27
C LYS A 19 16.17 3.85 35.28
N LEU A 20 14.92 3.95 35.72
CA LEU A 20 13.74 3.76 34.89
C LEU A 20 13.70 4.78 33.75
N CYS A 21 13.77 6.07 34.06
CA CYS A 21 13.80 7.14 33.06
C CYS A 21 14.97 6.99 32.08
N ALA A 22 16.17 6.68 32.60
CA ALA A 22 17.37 6.49 31.77
C ALA A 22 17.26 5.31 30.80
N GLY A 23 16.52 4.25 31.16
CA GLY A 23 16.29 3.10 30.29
C GLY A 23 15.12 3.28 29.32
N VAL A 24 14.06 3.94 29.74
CA VAL A 24 12.81 4.07 28.97
C VAL A 24 12.86 5.19 27.92
N PHE A 25 13.44 6.35 28.25
CA PHE A 25 13.50 7.48 27.30
C PHE A 25 14.21 7.16 25.97
N PRO A 26 15.34 6.43 25.95
CA PRO A 26 15.97 6.03 24.69
C PRO A 26 15.08 5.12 23.84
N VAL A 27 14.27 4.26 24.47
CA VAL A 27 13.33 3.38 23.76
C VAL A 27 12.23 4.20 23.11
N TRP A 28 11.61 5.13 23.85
CA TRP A 28 10.59 6.03 23.31
C TRP A 28 11.13 6.92 22.18
N ALA A 29 12.36 7.44 22.35
CA ALA A 29 13.00 8.24 21.31
C ALA A 29 13.20 7.46 20.01
N ARG A 30 13.58 6.18 20.09
CA ARG A 30 13.70 5.30 18.90
C ARG A 30 12.36 5.03 18.26
N HIS A 31 11.32 4.71 19.04
CA HIS A 31 9.97 4.51 18.51
C HIS A 31 9.42 5.74 17.81
N LEU A 32 9.59 6.92 18.41
CA LEU A 32 9.17 8.18 17.81
C LEU A 32 9.96 8.51 16.54
N ALA A 33 11.27 8.29 16.54
CA ALA A 33 12.12 8.48 15.37
C ALA A 33 11.71 7.55 14.21
N SER A 34 11.48 6.26 14.50
CA SER A 34 11.01 5.27 13.52
C SER A 34 9.64 5.67 12.95
N SER A 35 8.70 6.03 13.83
CA SER A 35 7.37 6.48 13.45
C SER A 35 7.41 7.72 12.55
N ARG A 36 8.28 8.69 12.86
CA ARG A 36 8.48 9.88 12.02
C ARG A 36 9.07 9.53 10.65
N ALA A 37 10.14 8.73 10.61
CA ALA A 37 10.77 8.33 9.35
C ALA A 37 9.77 7.56 8.46
N GLN A 38 8.99 6.65 9.06
CA GLN A 38 7.94 5.92 8.39
C GLN A 38 6.84 6.83 7.83
N SER A 39 6.45 7.88 8.58
CA SER A 39 5.49 8.88 8.10
C SER A 39 6.00 9.64 6.88
N GLU A 40 7.26 10.08 6.92
CA GLU A 40 7.90 10.80 5.80
C GLU A 40 7.98 9.92 4.54
N THR A 41 8.37 8.64 4.70
CA THR A 41 8.37 7.66 3.60
C THR A 41 6.97 7.42 3.04
N ALA A 42 5.98 7.17 3.89
CA ALA A 42 4.61 6.90 3.48
C ALA A 42 3.99 8.06 2.68
N VAL A 43 4.20 9.30 3.14
CA VAL A 43 3.73 10.50 2.43
C VAL A 43 4.43 10.62 1.08
N SER A 44 5.74 10.39 1.03
CA SER A 44 6.48 10.41 -0.24
C SER A 44 5.98 9.35 -1.22
N GLU A 45 5.78 8.11 -0.77
CA GLU A 45 5.23 7.02 -1.60
C GLU A 45 3.82 7.34 -2.10
N MET A 46 2.96 7.89 -1.23
CA MET A 46 1.61 8.31 -1.60
C MET A 46 1.61 9.46 -2.62
N MET A 47 2.52 10.43 -2.47
CA MET A 47 2.65 11.53 -3.43
C MET A 47 3.17 11.05 -4.79
N GLN A 48 4.18 10.18 -4.79
CA GLN A 48 4.68 9.55 -6.02
C GLN A 48 3.59 8.71 -6.68
N ALA A 49 2.83 8.00 -5.87
CA ALA A 49 1.70 7.21 -6.31
C ALA A 49 0.65 8.05 -7.05
N PHE A 50 0.25 9.14 -6.42
CA PHE A 50 -0.72 10.07 -6.98
C PHE A 50 -0.20 10.74 -8.27
N ALA A 51 1.07 11.14 -8.27
CA ALA A 51 1.70 11.74 -9.46
C ALA A 51 1.75 10.75 -10.64
N ALA A 52 2.02 9.47 -10.37
CA ALA A 52 2.03 8.42 -11.38
C ALA A 52 0.63 8.13 -11.96
N LEU A 53 -0.45 8.31 -11.20
CA LEU A 53 -1.82 8.11 -11.69
C LEU A 53 -2.26 9.14 -12.75
N SER A 54 -1.75 10.37 -12.67
CA SER A 54 -2.19 11.46 -13.56
C SER A 54 -2.01 11.17 -15.06
N PRO A 55 -0.83 10.73 -15.55
CA PRO A 55 -0.67 10.37 -16.96
C PRO A 55 -1.55 9.18 -17.37
N HIS A 56 -1.71 8.18 -16.51
CA HIS A 56 -2.54 7.00 -16.77
C HIS A 56 -4.03 7.36 -16.92
N LEU A 57 -4.55 8.24 -16.05
CA LEU A 57 -5.91 8.77 -16.15
C LEU A 57 -6.12 9.60 -17.43
N HIS A 58 -5.13 10.42 -17.80
CA HIS A 58 -5.22 11.23 -19.02
C HIS A 58 -5.20 10.36 -20.28
N SER A 59 -4.33 9.35 -20.30
CA SER A 59 -4.21 8.34 -21.37
C SER A 59 -5.53 7.56 -21.51
N ALA A 60 -6.04 6.99 -20.41
CA ALA A 60 -7.31 6.28 -20.38
C ALA A 60 -8.50 7.14 -20.83
N GLN A 61 -8.53 8.43 -20.46
CA GLN A 61 -9.58 9.36 -20.90
C GLN A 61 -9.52 9.65 -22.41
N GLN A 62 -8.34 10.00 -22.94
CA GLN A 62 -8.18 10.22 -24.39
C GLN A 62 -8.54 8.97 -25.18
N GLN A 63 -8.15 7.81 -24.67
CA GLN A 63 -8.38 6.54 -25.31
C GLN A 63 -9.86 6.12 -25.24
N SER A 64 -10.54 6.37 -24.12
CA SER A 64 -12.00 6.21 -24.02
C SER A 64 -12.73 7.07 -25.06
N GLN A 65 -12.31 8.33 -25.28
CA GLN A 65 -12.89 9.18 -26.32
C GLN A 65 -12.67 8.60 -27.73
N GLN A 66 -11.49 8.03 -28.00
CA GLN A 66 -11.21 7.35 -29.28
C GLN A 66 -12.03 6.07 -29.45
N ILE A 67 -12.19 5.27 -28.38
CA ILE A 67 -13.05 4.07 -28.36
C ILE A 67 -14.50 4.47 -28.60
N THR A 68 -15.03 5.47 -27.90
CA THR A 68 -16.42 5.95 -28.07
C THR A 68 -16.64 6.50 -29.48
N ALA A 69 -15.64 7.19 -30.05
CA ALA A 69 -15.68 7.63 -31.44
C ALA A 69 -15.66 6.45 -32.43
N ALA A 70 -14.96 5.37 -32.11
CA ALA A 70 -14.89 4.16 -32.93
C ALA A 70 -16.09 3.20 -32.75
N LEU A 71 -16.74 3.19 -31.58
CA LEU A 71 -17.82 2.27 -31.19
C LEU A 71 -19.22 2.85 -31.31
N SER A 72 -19.38 4.15 -31.55
CA SER A 72 -20.66 4.71 -31.98
C SER A 72 -20.91 4.32 -33.44
N PRO A 73 -21.73 3.31 -33.84
CA PRO A 73 -22.49 2.28 -33.11
C PRO A 73 -22.17 0.84 -33.60
N ALA A 74 -21.68 -0.08 -32.76
CA ALA A 74 -21.81 -1.54 -32.99
C ALA A 74 -21.57 -2.37 -31.72
N ASP A 75 -22.57 -3.16 -31.34
CA ASP A 75 -22.59 -4.01 -30.16
C ASP A 75 -21.46 -5.04 -30.10
N GLY A 76 -21.01 -5.28 -28.87
CA GLY A 76 -19.79 -6.00 -28.53
C GLY A 76 -19.69 -7.42 -29.07
N THR A 77 -18.68 -7.63 -29.91
CA THR A 77 -17.81 -8.81 -30.08
C THR A 77 -17.14 -8.65 -31.44
N VAL A 78 -16.38 -7.57 -31.63
CA VAL A 78 -15.86 -7.18 -32.95
C VAL A 78 -15.08 -8.34 -33.62
N THR A 79 -14.30 -9.11 -32.84
CA THR A 79 -13.60 -10.31 -33.30
C THR A 79 -14.53 -11.48 -33.66
N GLY A 80 -15.61 -11.69 -32.89
CA GLY A 80 -16.62 -12.72 -33.16
C GLY A 80 -17.50 -12.38 -34.37
N LEU A 81 -17.80 -11.09 -34.56
CA LEU A 81 -18.52 -10.56 -35.72
C LEU A 81 -17.74 -10.76 -37.01
N ALA A 82 -16.42 -10.55 -37.01
CA ALA A 82 -15.61 -10.81 -38.20
C ALA A 82 -15.62 -12.28 -38.61
N GLN A 83 -15.44 -13.17 -37.64
CA GLN A 83 -15.46 -14.60 -37.88
C GLN A 83 -16.87 -15.09 -38.28
N ALA A 84 -17.93 -14.54 -37.68
CA ALA A 84 -19.31 -14.83 -38.05
C ALA A 84 -19.66 -14.30 -39.44
N CYS A 85 -19.19 -13.10 -39.82
CA CYS A 85 -19.33 -12.56 -41.18
C CYS A 85 -18.63 -13.43 -42.21
N GLU A 86 -17.41 -13.91 -41.93
CA GLU A 86 -16.70 -14.83 -42.82
C GLU A 86 -17.45 -16.15 -43.03
N GLN A 87 -17.96 -16.75 -41.94
CA GLN A 87 -18.74 -17.98 -42.02
C GLN A 87 -20.07 -17.77 -42.77
N ALA A 88 -20.76 -16.66 -42.55
CA ALA A 88 -22.02 -16.34 -43.22
C ALA A 88 -21.84 -16.07 -44.73
N LEU A 89 -20.69 -15.51 -45.13
CA LEU A 89 -20.39 -15.18 -46.53
C LEU A 89 -19.71 -16.31 -47.31
N ALA A 90 -19.17 -17.33 -46.63
CA ALA A 90 -18.49 -18.46 -47.27
C ALA A 90 -19.34 -19.21 -48.32
N PRO A 91 -20.64 -19.49 -48.13
CA PRO A 91 -21.47 -20.16 -49.12
C PRO A 91 -21.68 -19.33 -50.40
N LEU A 92 -21.85 -18.01 -50.23
CA LEU A 92 -22.00 -17.07 -51.34
C LEU A 92 -20.70 -16.93 -52.14
N ARG A 93 -19.55 -17.09 -51.51
CA ARG A 93 -18.26 -17.05 -52.23
C ARG A 93 -18.00 -18.31 -53.06
N ALA A 94 -18.63 -19.42 -52.71
CA ALA A 94 -18.51 -20.70 -53.41
C ALA A 94 -19.56 -20.87 -54.54
N ASP A 95 -20.54 -19.96 -54.63
CA ASP A 95 -21.59 -20.01 -55.63
C ASP A 95 -21.07 -19.57 -57.01
N ALA A 96 -21.12 -20.49 -57.98
CA ALA A 96 -20.68 -20.28 -59.34
C ALA A 96 -21.62 -19.37 -60.16
N ALA A 97 -22.83 -19.09 -59.65
CA ALA A 97 -23.79 -18.17 -60.25
C ALA A 97 -23.56 -16.69 -59.86
N LEU A 98 -22.51 -16.40 -59.08
CA LEU A 98 -22.24 -15.04 -58.66
C LEU A 98 -22.03 -14.09 -59.85
N PRO A 99 -22.65 -12.90 -59.84
CA PRO A 99 -22.38 -11.87 -60.82
C PRO A 99 -20.89 -11.53 -60.88
N SER A 100 -20.38 -11.20 -62.07
CA SER A 100 -19.01 -10.76 -62.27
C SER A 100 -18.67 -9.57 -61.35
N GLY A 101 -17.73 -9.77 -60.42
CA GLY A 101 -17.33 -8.78 -59.40
C GLY A 101 -17.88 -9.02 -57.99
N GLY A 102 -18.88 -9.89 -57.82
CA GLY A 102 -19.47 -10.20 -56.50
C GLY A 102 -18.48 -10.83 -55.51
N ALA A 103 -17.63 -11.74 -55.98
CA ALA A 103 -16.60 -12.36 -55.14
C ALA A 103 -15.56 -11.33 -54.65
N ALA A 104 -15.21 -10.36 -55.51
CA ALA A 104 -14.30 -9.27 -55.16
C ALA A 104 -14.92 -8.31 -54.14
N ALA A 105 -16.22 -8.02 -54.24
CA ALA A 105 -16.94 -7.20 -53.27
C ALA A 105 -17.03 -7.88 -51.88
N ILE A 106 -17.25 -9.20 -51.84
CA ILE A 106 -17.23 -9.98 -50.60
C ILE A 106 -15.85 -9.96 -49.95
N ASP A 107 -14.78 -10.22 -50.72
CA ASP A 107 -13.40 -10.16 -50.19
C ASP A 107 -13.02 -8.76 -49.70
N ALA A 108 -13.47 -7.70 -50.39
CA ALA A 108 -13.26 -6.32 -49.95
C ALA A 108 -13.99 -6.02 -48.62
N ALA A 109 -15.24 -6.48 -48.46
CA ALA A 109 -15.99 -6.32 -47.23
C ALA A 109 -15.35 -7.08 -46.05
N LEU A 110 -14.91 -8.33 -46.26
CA LEU A 110 -14.21 -9.12 -45.25
C LEU A 110 -12.89 -8.48 -44.82
N THR A 111 -12.15 -7.90 -45.76
CA THR A 111 -10.92 -7.15 -45.47
C THR A 111 -11.20 -5.93 -44.61
N LEU A 112 -12.26 -5.18 -44.92
CA LEU A 112 -12.69 -4.00 -44.16
C LEU A 112 -13.05 -4.38 -42.71
N VAL A 113 -13.79 -5.47 -42.53
CA VAL A 113 -14.16 -6.00 -41.21
C VAL A 113 -12.92 -6.43 -40.42
N ARG A 114 -12.00 -7.18 -41.03
CA ARG A 114 -10.73 -7.59 -40.38
C ARG A 114 -9.88 -6.41 -39.94
N ASN A 115 -9.80 -5.37 -40.76
CA ASN A 115 -9.07 -4.15 -40.43
C ASN A 115 -9.71 -3.39 -39.26
N ALA A 116 -11.05 -3.31 -39.23
CA ALA A 116 -11.78 -2.72 -38.11
C ALA A 116 -11.56 -3.49 -36.80
N VAL A 117 -11.55 -4.82 -36.85
CA VAL A 117 -11.24 -5.67 -35.68
C VAL A 117 -9.84 -5.42 -35.16
N CYS A 118 -8.85 -5.42 -36.04
CA CYS A 118 -7.46 -5.15 -35.67
C CYS A 118 -7.31 -3.76 -35.04
N ALA A 119 -8.00 -2.75 -35.58
CA ALA A 119 -8.00 -1.40 -35.00
C ALA A 119 -8.61 -1.39 -33.58
N VAL A 120 -9.72 -2.07 -33.36
CA VAL A 120 -10.35 -2.18 -32.03
C VAL A 120 -9.44 -2.93 -31.04
N GLU A 121 -8.81 -4.04 -31.43
CA GLU A 121 -7.86 -4.76 -30.58
C GLU A 121 -6.62 -3.94 -30.23
N GLN A 122 -6.11 -3.16 -31.20
CA GLN A 122 -4.99 -2.25 -30.99
C GLN A 122 -5.34 -1.12 -30.00
N ILE A 123 -6.58 -0.65 -30.02
CA ILE A 123 -7.07 0.36 -29.08
C ILE A 123 -7.33 -0.24 -27.68
N ASN A 124 -7.70 -1.52 -27.57
CA ASN A 124 -8.10 -2.14 -26.30
C ASN A 124 -6.93 -2.70 -25.47
N ARG A 125 -5.84 -3.16 -26.10
CA ARG A 125 -4.63 -3.64 -25.37
C ARG A 125 -4.02 -2.61 -24.41
N PRO A 126 -3.80 -1.34 -24.82
CA PRO A 126 -3.23 -0.35 -23.92
C PRO A 126 -4.19 -0.01 -22.78
N PHE A 127 -5.50 -0.10 -23.00
CA PHE A 127 -6.50 0.12 -21.95
C PHE A 127 -6.37 -0.89 -20.81
N SER A 128 -6.16 -2.19 -21.10
CA SER A 128 -5.88 -3.18 -20.07
C SER A 128 -4.59 -2.89 -19.31
N GLN A 129 -3.52 -2.50 -20.01
CA GLN A 129 -2.23 -2.16 -19.39
C GLN A 129 -2.32 -0.93 -18.49
N GLU A 130 -3.02 0.11 -18.92
CA GLU A 130 -3.29 1.32 -18.13
C GLU A 130 -4.14 0.99 -16.89
N THR A 131 -5.13 0.11 -17.03
CA THR A 131 -5.96 -0.35 -15.90
C THR A 131 -5.14 -1.12 -14.88
N ASP A 132 -4.25 -2.01 -15.32
CA ASP A 132 -3.34 -2.75 -14.43
C ASP A 132 -2.35 -1.81 -13.72
N ALA A 133 -1.83 -0.81 -14.42
CA ALA A 133 -0.93 0.20 -13.85
C ALA A 133 -1.63 1.05 -12.78
N VAL A 134 -2.88 1.46 -13.02
CA VAL A 134 -3.71 2.16 -12.02
C VAL A 134 -3.99 1.26 -10.81
N ALA A 135 -4.33 -0.01 -11.03
CA ALA A 135 -4.59 -0.96 -9.95
C ALA A 135 -3.37 -1.15 -9.03
N ALA A 136 -2.19 -1.39 -9.62
CA ALA A 136 -0.93 -1.49 -8.88
C ALA A 136 -0.60 -0.20 -8.11
N GLN A 137 -1.01 0.95 -8.65
CA GLN A 137 -0.76 2.23 -8.02
C GLN A 137 -1.70 2.51 -6.84
N VAL A 138 -2.96 2.07 -6.93
CA VAL A 138 -3.92 2.10 -5.81
C VAL A 138 -3.48 1.14 -4.71
N GLU A 139 -2.93 -0.03 -5.05
CA GLU A 139 -2.36 -0.98 -4.09
C GLU A 139 -1.18 -0.35 -3.30
N ARG A 140 -0.25 0.31 -4.00
CA ARG A 140 0.83 1.09 -3.34
C ARG A 140 0.28 2.18 -2.40
N MET A 141 -0.78 2.85 -2.80
CA MET A 141 -1.43 3.86 -1.96
C MET A 141 -2.08 3.22 -0.71
N TYR A 142 -2.66 2.02 -0.84
CA TYR A 142 -3.22 1.26 0.28
C TYR A 142 -2.16 0.87 1.31
N ILE A 143 -0.99 0.41 0.86
CA ILE A 143 0.17 0.17 1.73
C ILE A 143 0.58 1.47 2.45
N GLY A 144 0.60 2.59 1.72
CA GLY A 144 0.83 3.93 2.28
C GLY A 144 -0.11 4.29 3.44
N PHE A 145 -1.40 3.93 3.33
CA PHE A 145 -2.39 4.18 4.38
C PHE A 145 -2.22 3.29 5.62
N GLN A 146 -1.70 2.07 5.48
CA GLN A 146 -1.45 1.18 6.63
C GLN A 146 -0.41 1.77 7.60
N TYR A 147 0.53 2.57 7.08
CA TYR A 147 1.48 3.28 7.95
C TYR A 147 0.80 4.27 8.89
N GLN A 148 -0.34 4.87 8.49
CA GLN A 148 -1.05 5.80 9.35
C GLN A 148 -1.62 5.11 10.58
N ASP A 149 -2.29 3.97 10.40
CA ASP A 149 -2.79 3.16 11.51
C ASP A 149 -1.64 2.73 12.43
N ARG A 150 -0.52 2.30 11.83
CA ARG A 150 0.67 1.90 12.57
C ARG A 150 1.29 3.04 13.40
N ILE A 151 1.38 4.25 12.83
CA ILE A 151 1.85 5.45 13.55
C ILE A 151 0.92 5.77 14.71
N SER A 152 -0.39 5.74 14.48
CA SER A 152 -1.39 5.99 15.52
C SER A 152 -1.30 5.00 16.67
N GLN A 153 -1.11 3.70 16.38
CA GLN A 153 -0.90 2.68 17.41
C GLN A 153 0.39 2.93 18.20
N MET A 154 1.50 3.29 17.54
CA MET A 154 2.77 3.60 18.21
C MET A 154 2.63 4.80 19.15
N ILE A 155 1.97 5.87 18.69
CA ILE A 155 1.77 7.09 19.50
C ILE A 155 0.87 6.77 20.70
N ALA A 156 -0.24 6.05 20.51
CA ALA A 156 -1.13 5.67 21.61
C ALA A 156 -0.42 4.80 22.66
N LEU A 157 0.47 3.89 22.23
CA LEU A 157 1.30 3.10 23.13
C LEU A 157 2.25 3.99 23.94
N LEU A 158 2.94 4.92 23.28
CA LEU A 158 3.84 5.87 23.94
C LEU A 158 3.10 6.79 24.92
N GLU A 159 1.93 7.30 24.55
CA GLU A 159 1.09 8.12 25.44
C GLU A 159 0.69 7.35 26.69
N THR A 160 0.27 6.10 26.53
CA THR A 160 -0.11 5.22 27.65
C THR A 160 1.08 4.94 28.57
N ASP A 161 2.27 4.65 28.01
CA ASP A 161 3.47 4.37 28.81
C ASP A 161 4.04 5.65 29.47
N MET A 162 3.91 6.81 28.82
CA MET A 162 4.25 8.12 29.40
C MET A 162 3.35 8.45 30.60
N ALA A 163 2.04 8.23 30.48
CA ALA A 163 1.10 8.42 31.59
C ALA A 163 1.45 7.51 32.78
N ARG A 164 1.78 6.25 32.49
CA ARG A 164 2.25 5.30 33.50
C ARG A 164 3.52 5.79 34.21
N LEU A 165 4.47 6.38 33.48
CA LEU A 165 5.71 6.91 34.07
C LEU A 165 5.41 8.11 34.97
N GLN A 166 4.49 8.99 34.55
CA GLN A 166 4.04 10.12 35.37
C GLN A 166 3.43 9.64 36.69
N ASP A 167 2.57 8.61 36.66
CA ASP A 167 1.99 8.05 37.89
C ASP A 167 3.06 7.47 38.83
N ALA A 168 4.11 6.86 38.28
CA ALA A 168 5.25 6.36 39.06
C ALA A 168 6.09 7.49 39.67
N VAL A 169 6.30 8.58 38.93
CA VAL A 169 7.05 9.76 39.41
C VAL A 169 6.26 10.55 40.46
N ASP A 170 4.95 10.66 40.30
CA ASP A 170 4.06 11.36 41.23
C ASP A 170 3.79 10.55 42.52
N GLY A 171 4.35 9.35 42.64
CA GLY A 171 4.16 8.47 43.80
C GLY A 171 2.73 7.94 43.94
N ARG A 172 1.96 7.94 42.85
CA ARG A 172 0.59 7.37 42.81
C ARG A 172 0.61 5.85 42.73
N VAL A 173 1.76 5.26 42.41
CA VAL A 173 2.02 3.82 42.42
C VAL A 173 2.76 3.47 43.72
N ALA A 174 2.24 2.49 44.46
CA ALA A 174 2.78 2.10 45.77
C ALA A 174 4.23 1.56 45.70
N ASP A 175 4.57 0.84 44.63
CA ASP A 175 5.91 0.34 44.37
C ASP A 175 6.37 0.76 42.96
N THR A 176 7.49 1.49 42.88
CA THR A 176 8.09 1.83 41.59
C THR A 176 8.60 0.55 40.92
N PRO A 177 8.11 0.20 39.70
CA PRO A 177 8.57 -1.00 39.02
C PRO A 177 10.07 -0.92 38.68
N GLU A 178 10.75 -2.06 38.72
CA GLU A 178 12.09 -2.16 38.17
C GLU A 178 12.07 -1.95 36.64
N LEU A 179 13.15 -1.37 36.10
CA LEU A 179 13.33 -1.14 34.67
C LEU A 179 13.01 -2.38 33.82
N GLN A 180 13.47 -3.57 34.22
CA GLN A 180 13.25 -4.78 33.42
C GLN A 180 11.78 -5.20 33.37
N ALA A 181 11.08 -5.11 34.50
CA ALA A 181 9.64 -5.36 34.55
C ALA A 181 8.86 -4.32 33.73
N TRP A 182 9.34 -3.08 33.68
CA TRP A 182 8.77 -2.04 32.83
C TRP A 182 8.91 -2.37 31.35
N LEU A 183 10.13 -2.68 30.92
CA LEU A 183 10.46 -2.96 29.53
C LEU A 183 9.76 -4.24 29.03
N ALA A 184 9.70 -5.30 29.84
CA ALA A 184 8.98 -6.52 29.49
C ALA A 184 7.50 -6.25 29.20
N ARG A 185 6.82 -5.47 30.06
CA ARG A 185 5.42 -5.08 29.84
C ARG A 185 5.24 -4.19 28.61
N LEU A 186 6.21 -3.35 28.31
CA LEU A 186 6.19 -2.52 27.09
C LEU A 186 6.34 -3.40 25.84
N GLU A 187 7.17 -4.44 25.91
CA GLU A 187 7.38 -5.40 24.82
C GLU A 187 6.16 -6.30 24.56
N GLU A 188 5.43 -6.69 25.61
CA GLU A 188 4.16 -7.44 25.49
C GLU A 188 3.10 -6.72 24.63
N GLN A 189 3.18 -5.39 24.53
CA GLN A 189 2.23 -4.58 23.78
C GLN A 189 2.65 -4.39 22.32
N TYR A 190 3.77 -4.98 21.90
CA TYR A 190 4.22 -4.90 20.51
C TYR A 190 3.57 -5.96 19.64
N ALA A 191 2.79 -5.50 18.67
CA ALA A 191 2.29 -6.35 17.60
C ALA A 191 3.37 -6.66 16.56
N MET A 192 4.29 -5.71 16.30
CA MET A 192 5.15 -5.74 15.11
C MET A 192 6.61 -6.08 15.42
N ALA A 193 7.29 -6.76 14.48
CA ALA A 193 8.70 -7.11 14.58
C ALA A 193 9.63 -5.88 14.70
N GLU A 194 9.31 -4.80 13.98
CA GLU A 194 10.09 -3.55 14.03
C GLU A 194 10.05 -2.90 15.41
N GLN A 195 8.93 -2.98 16.14
CA GLN A 195 8.84 -2.46 17.50
C GLN A 195 9.79 -3.21 18.44
N ARG A 196 9.86 -4.54 18.33
CA ARG A 196 10.81 -5.36 19.08
C ARG A 196 12.26 -5.02 18.72
N HIS A 197 12.54 -4.80 17.44
CA HIS A 197 13.86 -4.38 16.97
C HIS A 197 14.28 -3.02 17.55
N ASN A 198 13.38 -2.03 17.49
CA ASN A 198 13.60 -0.71 18.07
C ASN A 198 13.76 -0.77 19.59
N HIS A 199 13.02 -1.65 20.27
CA HIS A 199 13.17 -1.87 21.70
C HIS A 199 14.55 -2.44 22.05
N ALA A 200 15.01 -3.48 21.34
CA ALA A 200 16.31 -4.13 21.55
C ALA A 200 17.52 -3.21 21.31
N GLY A 201 17.29 -2.00 20.76
CA GLY A 201 18.31 -0.97 20.66
C GLY A 201 19.24 -1.13 19.47
N GLY A 202 18.72 -1.66 18.36
CA GLY A 202 19.46 -1.95 17.11
C GLY A 202 20.57 -0.93 16.81
N ALA A 203 21.80 -1.27 17.20
CA ALA A 203 23.00 -0.64 16.68
C ALA A 203 23.21 -1.20 15.27
N GLY A 204 22.66 -0.51 14.27
CA GLY A 204 22.77 -0.95 12.88
C GLY A 204 22.04 -0.04 11.90
N ALA A 205 22.61 1.14 11.64
CA ALA A 205 22.33 1.84 10.39
C ALA A 205 22.86 1.01 9.21
N GLY A 206 22.01 0.74 8.22
CA GLY A 206 22.41 0.43 6.85
C GLY A 206 22.76 -1.02 6.53
N ALA A 207 21.75 -1.83 6.23
CA ALA A 207 21.82 -2.87 5.21
C ALA A 207 20.39 -3.17 4.75
N GLY A 208 20.07 -2.82 3.51
CA GLY A 208 18.78 -3.16 2.93
C GLY A 208 18.58 -4.67 2.93
N THR A 209 17.38 -5.09 3.27
CA THR A 209 16.83 -6.31 2.70
C THR A 209 15.32 -6.12 2.64
N ASP A 210 14.79 -6.21 1.42
CA ASP A 210 13.41 -6.55 1.09
C ASP A 210 13.06 -7.90 1.73
N ALA A 211 12.99 -7.94 3.05
CA ALA A 211 12.65 -9.13 3.81
C ALA A 211 11.48 -8.76 4.71
N ASP A 212 10.29 -9.11 4.21
CA ASP A 212 9.10 -9.28 5.02
C ASP A 212 8.76 -8.10 5.92
N ASN A 213 8.23 -7.04 5.31
CA ASN A 213 7.10 -6.34 5.92
C ASN A 213 5.85 -7.24 5.86
N GLU A 214 6.00 -8.50 6.30
CA GLU A 214 4.94 -9.48 6.45
C GLU A 214 4.09 -8.98 7.61
N THR A 215 3.16 -8.13 7.21
CA THR A 215 2.06 -7.67 8.01
C THR A 215 1.31 -8.94 8.38
N THR A 216 1.52 -9.44 9.60
CA THR A 216 0.66 -10.49 10.14
C THR A 216 -0.72 -9.86 10.27
N PHE A 217 -1.56 -10.10 9.26
CA PHE A 217 -2.98 -9.78 9.29
C PHE A 217 -3.61 -10.50 10.48
N PHE A 218 -4.23 -9.74 11.39
CA PHE A 218 -5.23 -10.25 12.32
C PHE A 218 -6.62 -9.89 11.81
#